data_AF-A0A7K9TK25-F1
#
_entry.id   AF-A0A7K9TK25-F1
#
_cell.length_a   1.000
_cell.length_b   1.000
_cell.length_c   1.000
_cell.angle_alpha   90.00
_cell.angle_beta   90.00
_cell.angle_gamma   90.00
#
_symmetry.space_group_name_H-M   'P 1'
#
loop_
_entity.id
_entity.type
_entity.pdbx_description
1 polymer ?
#
loop_
_entity_poly.entity_id
_entity_poly.type
_entity_poly.pdbx_seq_one_letter_code
_entity_poly.pdbx_strand_id
1 'polypeptide(L)' 'QEALEITGTFKQCKSNLVKEGFDPKVIKDPLFFHDDKNKSYMPLTPDIYAAILAMKITL' A
#
# COMPACT_ATOMS: atom_id res chain seq x y z
N GLN A 1 -18.32 -0.49 2.45
CA GLN A 1 -17.48 0.47 3.17
C GLN A 1 -17.12 -0.16 4.50
N GLU A 2 -16.01 -0.90 4.54
CA GLU A 2 -15.48 -1.43 5.81
C GLU A 2 -14.98 -0.24 6.62
N ALA A 3 -15.58 -0.02 7.79
CA ALA A 3 -15.15 1.02 8.70
C ALA A 3 -13.72 0.69 9.15
N LEU A 4 -12.80 1.64 8.98
CA LEU A 4 -11.48 1.55 9.61
C LEU A 4 -11.68 1.17 11.07
N GLU A 5 -11.02 0.11 11.55
CA GLU A 5 -11.00 -0.20 12.98
C GLU A 5 -10.18 0.87 13.68
N ILE A 6 -10.88 1.87 14.21
CA ILE A 6 -10.28 3.04 14.83
C ILE A 6 -10.20 2.81 16.33
N THR A 7 -9.02 3.03 16.93
CA THR A 7 -8.89 3.08 18.41
C THR A 7 -9.78 4.21 18.96
N GLY A 8 -10.06 4.23 20.27
CA GLY A 8 -10.91 5.25 20.92
C GLY A 8 -10.47 6.72 20.74
N THR A 9 -9.39 7.00 20.02
CA THR A 9 -8.94 8.34 19.59
C THR A 9 -8.90 8.52 18.07
N PHE A 10 -9.64 7.71 17.31
CA PHE A 10 -9.68 7.78 15.84
C PHE A 10 -8.32 7.57 15.14
N LYS A 11 -7.36 6.91 15.82
CA LYS A 11 -6.09 6.51 15.22
C LYS A 11 -6.09 5.05 14.80
N GLN A 12 -5.51 4.75 13.66
CA GLN A 12 -5.25 3.38 13.21
C GLN A 12 -4.39 2.64 14.25
N CYS A 13 -4.75 1.40 14.56
CA CYS A 13 -3.98 0.54 15.46
C CYS A 13 -2.58 0.30 14.88
N LYS A 14 -1.56 0.99 15.41
CA LYS A 14 -0.15 0.82 15.00
C LYS A 14 0.28 -0.65 14.95
N SER A 15 -0.23 -1.48 15.86
CA SER A 15 0.08 -2.92 15.90
C SER A 15 -0.43 -3.70 14.68
N ASN A 16 -1.56 -3.31 14.09
CA ASN A 16 -2.11 -3.96 12.91
C ASN A 16 -1.30 -3.54 11.67
N LEU A 17 -1.03 -2.24 11.51
CA LEU A 17 -0.18 -1.71 10.43
C LEU A 17 1.22 -2.34 10.40
N VAL A 18 1.81 -2.58 11.57
CA VAL A 18 3.12 -3.24 11.67
C VAL A 18 3.05 -4.71 11.24
N LYS A 19 1.92 -5.40 11.48
CA LYS A 19 1.72 -6.79 11.06
C LYS A 19 1.39 -6.91 9.58
N GLU A 20 0.61 -5.97 9.04
CA GLU A 20 0.26 -5.91 7.61
C GLU A 20 1.50 -5.57 6.76
N GLY A 21 2.42 -4.77 7.32
CA GLY A 21 3.62 -4.36 6.60
C GLY A 21 3.28 -3.52 5.37
N PHE A 22 4.11 -3.61 4.33
CA PHE A 22 3.82 -3.02 3.01
C PHE A 22 3.53 -4.14 1.99
N ASP A 23 2.75 -5.14 2.40
CA ASP A 23 2.38 -6.25 1.53
C ASP A 23 1.03 -5.96 0.85
N PRO A 24 0.99 -5.73 -0.48
CA PRO A 24 -0.24 -5.47 -1.21
C PRO A 24 -1.23 -6.65 -1.21
N LYS A 25 -0.82 -7.85 -0.75
CA LYS A 25 -1.73 -8.99 -0.56
C LYS A 25 -2.46 -8.96 0.78
N VAL A 26 -1.88 -8.29 1.78
CA VAL A 26 -2.41 -8.23 3.14
C VAL A 26 -3.24 -6.97 3.33
N ILE A 27 -2.81 -5.85 2.73
CA ILE A 27 -3.51 -4.58 2.78
C ILE A 27 -4.76 -4.68 1.90
N LYS A 28 -5.94 -4.51 2.53
CA LYS A 28 -7.23 -4.51 1.82
C LYS A 28 -7.48 -3.23 1.02
N ASP A 29 -6.88 -2.13 1.45
CA ASP A 29 -7.04 -0.84 0.81
C ASP A 29 -6.24 -0.77 -0.50
N PRO A 30 -6.76 -0.09 -1.54
CA PRO A 30 -6.04 0.08 -2.78
C PRO A 30 -4.78 0.92 -2.56
N LEU A 31 -3.63 0.33 -2.84
CA LEU A 31 -2.33 1.00 -2.77
C LEU A 31 -1.99 1.62 -4.12
N PHE A 32 -1.28 2.76 -4.07
CA PHE A 32 -0.80 3.45 -5.26
C PHE A 32 0.65 3.87 -5.05
N PHE A 33 1.44 3.86 -6.14
CA PHE A 33 2.78 4.41 -6.17
C PHE A 33 2.83 5.62 -7.12
N HIS A 34 3.76 6.52 -6.86
CA HIS A 34 4.01 7.63 -7.77
C HIS A 34 4.91 7.16 -8.90
N ASP A 35 4.49 7.35 -10.14
CA ASP A 35 5.29 7.13 -11.34
C ASP A 35 5.76 8.52 -11.83
N ASP A 36 7.06 8.81 -11.66
CA ASP A 36 7.63 10.11 -12.05
C ASP A 36 7.51 10.37 -13.56
N LYS A 37 7.59 9.30 -14.39
CA LYS A 37 7.52 9.41 -15.86
C LYS A 37 6.16 9.92 -16.32
N ASN A 38 5.09 9.41 -15.72
CA ASN A 38 3.72 9.77 -16.05
C ASN A 38 3.19 10.88 -15.13
N LYS A 39 3.96 11.31 -14.13
CA LYS A 39 3.55 12.25 -13.07
C LYS A 39 2.18 11.89 -12.48
N SER A 40 1.96 10.59 -12.32
CA SER A 40 0.65 10.01 -12.03
C SER A 40 0.74 9.01 -10.88
N TYR A 41 -0.37 8.80 -10.18
CA TYR A 41 -0.49 7.73 -9.19
C TYR A 41 -1.04 6.47 -9.86
N MET A 42 -0.23 5.43 -9.92
CA MET A 42 -0.61 4.14 -10.50
C MET A 42 -0.92 3.11 -9.41
N PRO A 43 -1.93 2.24 -9.61
CA PRO A 43 -2.27 1.23 -8.63
C PRO A 43 -1.11 0.24 -8.45
N LEU A 44 -0.78 -0.05 -7.20
CA LEU A 44 0.25 -1.00 -6.82
C LEU A 44 -0.38 -2.42 -6.82
N THR A 45 -0.33 -3.07 -7.98
CA THR A 45 -0.72 -4.48 -8.09
C THR A 45 0.39 -5.40 -7.56
N PRO A 46 0.08 -6.65 -7.19
CA PRO A 46 1.09 -7.62 -6.74
C PRO A 46 2.23 -7.82 -7.75
N ASP A 47 1.92 -7.80 -9.04
CA ASP A 47 2.92 -7.91 -10.13
C ASP A 47 3.85 -6.68 -10.19
N ILE A 48 3.29 -5.47 -10.06
CA ILE A 48 4.08 -4.23 -10.03
C ILE A 48 4.94 -4.20 -8.77
N TYR A 49 4.41 -4.58 -7.62
CA TYR A 49 5.17 -4.68 -6.38
C TYR A 49 6.34 -5.65 -6.52
N ALA A 50 6.13 -6.83 -7.12
CA ALA A 50 7.21 -7.77 -7.41
C ALA A 50 8.25 -7.19 -8.38
N ALA A 51 7.82 -6.41 -9.37
CA ALA A 51 8.72 -5.75 -10.32
C ALA A 51 9.52 -4.59 -9.68
N ILE A 52 8.94 -3.84 -8.73
CA ILE A 52 9.64 -2.84 -7.92
C ILE A 52 10.70 -3.51 -7.04
N LEU A 53 10.35 -4.62 -6.35
CA LEU A 53 11.29 -5.40 -5.55
C LEU A 53 12.45 -5.97 -6.39
N ALA A 54 12.16 -6.34 -7.63
CA ALA A 54 13.17 -6.79 -8.60
C ALA A 54 13.96 -5.65 -9.26
N MET A 55 13.76 -4.39 -8.83
CA MET A 55 14.34 -3.17 -9.42
C MET A 55 14.08 -3.00 -10.93
N LYS A 56 13.01 -3.64 -11.44
CA LYS A 56 12.62 -3.54 -12.86
C LYS A 56 11.79 -2.29 -13.14
N ILE A 57 11.16 -1.73 -12.11
CA ILE A 57 10.39 -0.49 -12.18
C ILE A 57 11.10 0.57 -11.35
N THR A 58 11.32 1.73 -11.97
CA THR A 58 11.83 2.94 -11.32
C THR A 58 10.63 3.78 -10.91
N LEU A 59 10.58 4.12 -9.62
CA LEU A 59 9.57 5.01 -9.03
C LEU A 59 9.94 6.47 -9.34
#